data_AF-A0A3D2CJ42-F1
#
_entry.id   AF-A0A3D2CJ42-F1
#
_cell.length_a   1.000
_cell.length_b   1.000
_cell.length_c   1.000
_cell.angle_alpha   90.00
_cell.angle_beta   90.00
_cell.angle_gamma   90.00
#
_symmetry.space_group_name_H-M   'P 1'
#
loop_
_entity.id
_entity.type
_entity.pdbx_description
1 polymer ?
#
loop_
_entity_poly.entity_id
_entity_poly.type
_entity_poly.pdbx_seq_one_letter_code
_entity_poly.pdbx_strand_id
1 'polypeptide(L)'
;VTTPATGTSEGVMTYTCSACGYEKTEPIPMTDGLTEVSTSEQGATVTLGNGSTNTDLINGVTDSNYTLIAEGENCYAVIDLQQNYNLKRINVYLFNYNYGFDVYGSTDGETWTKLGSNTVDSAVYNKDDGYAVEVSGSYRYVKVVGTSYQYGYFTVYEINVFADLNETSLKGDVDGDGIVSISDVAALLDYLADNANVPACGEDGLDVDGDETVNISDVTALLDILSSSAE
;
A
#
# COMPACT_ATOMS: atom_id res chain seq x y z
N VAL A 1 9.83 19.79 -14.20
CA VAL A 1 9.63 19.52 -12.77
C VAL A 1 9.15 20.80 -12.12
N THR A 2 7.90 20.81 -11.67
CA THR A 2 7.29 21.94 -10.96
C THR A 2 7.54 21.80 -9.46
N THR A 3 7.49 20.59 -8.93
CA THR A 3 7.91 20.23 -7.56
C THR A 3 8.83 19.02 -7.63
N PRO A 4 10.06 19.07 -7.10
CA PRO A 4 10.94 17.89 -7.08
C PRO A 4 10.42 16.84 -6.10
N ALA A 5 10.62 15.56 -6.43
CA ALA A 5 10.37 14.47 -5.50
C ALA A 5 11.38 14.49 -4.34
N THR A 6 10.96 14.00 -3.18
CA THR A 6 11.84 13.77 -2.02
C THR A 6 11.91 12.28 -1.71
N GLY A 7 12.62 11.92 -0.64
CA GLY A 7 12.60 10.54 -0.15
C GLY A 7 11.22 10.12 0.36
N THR A 8 10.34 11.04 0.76
CA THR A 8 9.08 10.70 1.45
C THR A 8 7.83 11.28 0.79
N SER A 9 8.00 12.12 -0.24
CA SER A 9 6.90 12.74 -0.98
C SER A 9 7.17 12.70 -2.48
N GLU A 10 6.11 12.42 -3.24
CA GLU A 10 6.17 12.47 -4.70
C GLU A 10 6.50 13.89 -5.18
N GLY A 11 7.19 13.96 -6.31
CA GLY A 11 7.35 15.19 -7.06
C GLY A 11 6.18 15.37 -8.03
N VAL A 12 6.14 16.54 -8.66
CA VAL A 12 5.14 16.85 -9.68
C VAL A 12 5.82 17.47 -10.89
N MET A 13 5.41 17.02 -12.08
CA MET A 13 5.77 17.65 -13.34
C MET A 13 4.54 18.10 -14.09
N THR A 14 4.39 19.42 -14.24
CA THR A 14 3.35 20.03 -15.06
C THR A 14 3.88 20.38 -16.45
N TYR A 15 3.16 19.93 -17.48
CA TYR A 15 3.41 20.25 -18.88
C TYR A 15 2.33 21.21 -19.38
N THR A 16 2.75 22.40 -19.81
CA THR A 16 1.84 23.39 -20.41
C THR A 16 1.97 23.37 -21.94
N CYS A 17 0.86 23.11 -22.63
CA CYS A 17 0.81 23.19 -24.09
C CYS A 17 0.96 24.64 -24.54
N SER A 18 2.03 24.97 -25.24
CA SER A 18 2.29 26.33 -25.73
C SER A 18 1.27 26.84 -26.76
N ALA A 19 0.50 25.94 -27.38
CA ALA A 19 -0.50 26.29 -28.40
C ALA A 19 -1.88 26.63 -27.81
N CYS A 20 -2.32 25.92 -26.77
CA CYS A 20 -3.67 26.09 -26.21
C CYS A 20 -3.71 26.38 -24.71
N GLY A 21 -2.57 26.37 -24.02
CA GLY A 21 -2.49 26.61 -22.58
C GLY A 21 -2.99 25.45 -21.71
N TYR A 22 -3.37 24.31 -22.30
CA TYR A 22 -3.76 23.13 -21.52
C TYR A 22 -2.60 22.62 -20.68
N GLU A 23 -2.88 22.25 -19.42
CA GLU A 23 -1.91 21.71 -18.48
C GLU A 23 -2.19 20.22 -18.23
N LYS A 24 -1.14 19.41 -18.34
CA LYS A 24 -1.13 18.01 -17.90
C LYS A 24 -0.17 17.89 -16.72
N THR A 25 -0.59 17.24 -15.65
CA THR A 25 0.24 16.99 -14.47
C THR A 25 0.50 15.49 -14.34
N GLU A 26 1.74 15.12 -14.06
CA GLU A 26 2.16 13.74 -13.80
C GLU A 26 2.96 13.68 -12.48
N PRO A 27 2.75 12.65 -11.65
CA PRO A 27 3.54 12.42 -10.44
C PRO A 27 4.96 11.96 -10.80
N ILE A 28 5.93 12.32 -9.96
CA ILE A 28 7.30 11.82 -9.98
C ILE A 28 7.46 10.93 -8.75
N PRO A 29 7.83 9.64 -8.90
CA PRO A 29 8.00 8.74 -7.76
C PRO A 29 8.98 9.26 -6.71
N MET A 30 8.79 8.83 -5.47
CA MET A 30 9.70 9.12 -4.35
C MET A 30 11.11 8.58 -4.63
N THR A 31 12.13 9.27 -4.14
CA THR A 31 13.54 8.91 -4.44
C THR A 31 14.09 7.77 -3.58
N ASP A 32 13.33 7.27 -2.60
CA ASP A 32 13.75 6.18 -1.72
C ASP A 32 13.46 4.78 -2.29
N GLY A 33 12.78 4.70 -3.44
CA GLY A 33 12.52 3.45 -4.15
C GLY A 33 11.44 2.57 -3.49
N LEU A 34 10.70 3.10 -2.52
CA LEU A 34 9.58 2.38 -1.94
C LEU A 34 8.39 2.36 -2.90
N THR A 35 7.63 1.27 -2.86
CA THR A 35 6.39 1.13 -3.63
C THR A 35 5.21 1.27 -2.68
N GLU A 36 4.20 2.07 -3.05
CA GLU A 36 2.92 2.07 -2.36
C GLU A 36 2.20 0.74 -2.64
N VAL A 37 1.75 0.06 -1.60
CA VAL A 37 1.09 -1.27 -1.66
C VAL A 37 -0.36 -1.24 -1.16
N SER A 38 -0.87 -0.05 -0.80
CA SER A 38 -2.24 0.17 -0.34
C SER A 38 -3.22 0.51 -1.45
N THR A 39 -2.83 0.52 -2.72
CA THR A 39 -3.70 1.01 -3.79
C THR A 39 -4.81 0.00 -4.13
N SER A 40 -5.92 0.51 -4.66
CA SER A 40 -7.00 -0.33 -5.17
C SER A 40 -6.56 -1.19 -6.36
N GLU A 41 -5.60 -0.71 -7.16
CA GLU A 41 -5.00 -1.44 -8.27
C GLU A 41 -4.26 -2.71 -7.79
N GLN A 42 -3.72 -2.70 -6.56
CA GLN A 42 -3.09 -3.85 -5.92
C GLN A 42 -4.09 -4.73 -5.14
N GLY A 43 -5.39 -4.44 -5.24
CA GLY A 43 -6.46 -5.19 -4.57
C GLY A 43 -6.63 -4.85 -3.10
N ALA A 44 -5.96 -3.80 -2.59
CA ALA A 44 -6.10 -3.42 -1.18
C ALA A 44 -7.54 -2.98 -0.87
N THR A 45 -8.01 -3.33 0.33
CA THR A 45 -9.36 -2.94 0.79
C THR A 45 -9.29 -2.27 2.16
N VAL A 46 -10.30 -1.46 2.48
CA VAL A 46 -10.36 -0.70 3.74
C VAL A 46 -11.65 -0.99 4.48
N THR A 47 -11.53 -1.29 5.77
CA THR A 47 -12.65 -1.44 6.72
C THR A 47 -12.48 -0.47 7.89
N LEU A 48 -13.50 0.34 8.17
CA LEU A 48 -13.53 1.24 9.31
C LEU A 48 -14.00 0.50 10.58
N GLY A 49 -13.71 1.03 11.76
CA GLY A 49 -14.06 0.39 13.02
C GLY A 49 -15.57 0.21 13.27
N ASN A 50 -16.43 0.85 12.49
CA ASN A 50 -17.88 0.61 12.46
C ASN A 50 -18.30 -0.55 11.53
N GLY A 51 -17.36 -1.21 10.86
CA GLY A 51 -17.56 -2.30 9.90
C GLY A 51 -17.88 -1.87 8.47
N SER A 52 -17.96 -0.57 8.18
CA SER A 52 -18.17 -0.08 6.81
C SER A 52 -16.88 -0.12 5.99
N THR A 53 -17.00 -0.26 4.68
CA THR A 53 -15.87 -0.18 3.75
C THR A 53 -15.72 1.23 3.19
N ASN A 54 -14.48 1.66 2.93
CA ASN A 54 -14.22 3.00 2.38
C ASN A 54 -12.90 3.06 1.58
N THR A 55 -13.00 2.91 0.27
CA THR A 55 -11.85 2.98 -0.65
C THR A 55 -11.35 4.40 -0.91
N ASP A 56 -12.07 5.44 -0.46
CA ASP A 56 -11.60 6.83 -0.61
C ASP A 56 -10.37 7.15 0.26
N LEU A 57 -9.99 6.24 1.16
CA LEU A 57 -8.80 6.34 2.01
C LEU A 57 -7.51 5.86 1.34
N ILE A 58 -7.63 5.24 0.16
CA ILE A 58 -6.52 4.61 -0.57
C ILE A 58 -6.62 4.88 -2.09
N ASN A 59 -7.24 6.00 -2.46
CA ASN A 59 -7.52 6.34 -3.86
C ASN A 59 -6.44 7.21 -4.52
N GLY A 60 -5.35 7.51 -3.79
CA GLY A 60 -4.24 8.35 -4.24
C GLY A 60 -4.57 9.85 -4.23
N VAL A 61 -5.72 10.27 -3.69
CA VAL A 61 -6.15 11.67 -3.68
C VAL A 61 -6.01 12.30 -2.29
N THR A 62 -4.83 12.83 -2.02
CA THR A 62 -4.38 13.34 -0.71
C THR A 62 -4.99 14.69 -0.31
N ASP A 63 -5.72 15.37 -1.20
CA ASP A 63 -6.28 16.71 -0.96
C ASP A 63 -7.80 16.83 -1.26
N SER A 64 -8.54 15.71 -1.19
CA SER A 64 -9.97 15.64 -1.53
C SER A 64 -10.93 15.79 -0.34
N ASN A 65 -12.10 15.13 -0.38
CA ASN A 65 -13.02 15.09 0.76
C ASN A 65 -12.42 14.22 1.87
N TYR A 66 -12.49 14.67 3.11
CA TYR A 66 -12.02 13.86 4.23
C TYR A 66 -12.95 12.66 4.48
N THR A 67 -12.35 11.56 4.92
CA THR A 67 -13.05 10.44 5.52
C THR A 67 -13.10 10.58 7.03
N LEU A 68 -14.29 10.36 7.60
CA LEU A 68 -14.50 10.20 9.03
C LEU A 68 -14.30 8.73 9.39
N ILE A 69 -13.22 8.43 10.12
CA ILE A 69 -12.85 7.04 10.41
C ILE A 69 -13.77 6.42 11.47
N ALA A 70 -14.13 7.15 12.55
CA ALA A 70 -15.24 6.82 13.48
C ALA A 70 -15.28 7.78 14.70
N GLU A 71 -16.25 7.55 15.59
CA GLU A 71 -16.37 8.11 16.95
C GLU A 71 -15.99 7.06 18.02
N GLY A 72 -15.44 7.52 19.16
CA GLY A 72 -15.30 6.69 20.38
C GLY A 72 -14.28 5.54 20.28
N GLU A 73 -14.62 4.36 20.82
CA GLU A 73 -13.72 3.19 20.88
C GLU A 73 -13.39 2.56 19.51
N ASN A 74 -14.13 2.92 18.47
CA ASN A 74 -14.01 2.37 17.11
C ASN A 74 -13.17 3.25 16.19
N CYS A 75 -12.36 4.16 16.74
CA CYS A 75 -11.63 5.20 16.02
C CYS A 75 -10.42 4.67 15.22
N TYR A 76 -10.65 3.73 14.30
CA TYR A 76 -9.60 3.12 13.48
C TYR A 76 -10.07 2.72 12.09
N ALA A 77 -9.11 2.67 11.16
CA ALA A 77 -9.25 2.07 9.84
C ALA A 77 -8.28 0.90 9.73
N VAL A 78 -8.72 -0.19 9.10
CA VAL A 78 -7.92 -1.36 8.76
C VAL A 78 -7.80 -1.44 7.25
N ILE A 79 -6.57 -1.51 6.76
CA ILE A 79 -6.22 -1.76 5.36
C ILE A 79 -5.80 -3.22 5.25
N ASP A 80 -6.47 -3.99 4.42
CA ASP A 80 -6.07 -5.36 4.04
C ASP A 80 -5.35 -5.31 2.69
N LEU A 81 -4.03 -5.54 2.72
CA LEU A 81 -3.14 -5.53 1.55
C LEU A 81 -3.24 -6.81 0.72
N GLN A 82 -4.14 -7.73 1.05
CA GLN A 82 -4.36 -9.06 0.44
C GLN A 82 -3.23 -10.08 0.62
N GLN A 83 -2.02 -9.62 0.91
CA GLN A 83 -0.85 -10.46 1.18
C GLN A 83 0.11 -9.77 2.16
N ASN A 84 1.10 -10.52 2.64
CA ASN A 84 2.13 -9.95 3.50
C ASN A 84 3.16 -9.15 2.68
N TYR A 85 3.50 -7.96 3.16
CA TYR A 85 4.55 -7.10 2.62
C TYR A 85 5.57 -6.76 3.70
N ASN A 86 6.85 -6.59 3.32
CA ASN A 86 7.87 -6.02 4.19
C ASN A 86 7.70 -4.50 4.27
N LEU A 87 6.87 -4.06 5.22
CA LEU A 87 6.48 -2.66 5.34
C LEU A 87 7.66 -1.79 5.75
N LYS A 88 7.73 -0.57 5.20
CA LYS A 88 8.78 0.41 5.48
C LYS A 88 8.23 1.73 6.00
N ARG A 89 7.11 2.21 5.48
CA ARG A 89 6.53 3.50 5.89
C ARG A 89 5.02 3.51 5.75
N ILE A 90 4.34 4.11 6.73
CA ILE A 90 2.93 4.48 6.63
C ILE A 90 2.84 6.01 6.63
N ASN A 91 2.21 6.60 5.61
CA ASN A 91 1.88 8.02 5.58
C ASN A 91 0.39 8.19 5.89
N VAL A 92 0.07 9.09 6.83
CA VAL A 92 -1.31 9.45 7.15
C VAL A 92 -1.53 10.92 6.84
N TYR A 93 -2.48 11.24 5.96
CA TYR A 93 -2.83 12.61 5.58
C TYR A 93 -4.01 13.08 6.43
N LEU A 94 -3.73 13.76 7.53
CA LEU A 94 -4.76 14.15 8.51
C LEU A 94 -5.64 15.28 8.00
N PHE A 95 -6.94 15.36 8.31
CA PHE A 95 -7.74 16.53 7.90
C PHE A 95 -7.45 17.78 8.74
N ASN A 96 -7.04 17.58 9.99
CA ASN A 96 -6.99 18.61 11.02
C ASN A 96 -5.69 18.57 11.83
N TYR A 97 -5.46 19.60 12.64
CA TYR A 97 -4.31 19.72 13.54
C TYR A 97 -4.63 19.20 14.97
N ASN A 98 -3.60 19.00 15.79
CA ASN A 98 -3.69 18.44 17.15
C ASN A 98 -4.27 17.02 17.18
N TYR A 99 -3.89 16.22 16.19
CA TYR A 99 -4.26 14.82 16.08
C TYR A 99 -3.08 13.93 16.42
N GLY A 100 -3.36 12.77 16.94
CA GLY A 100 -2.40 11.72 17.22
C GLY A 100 -2.96 10.40 16.73
N PHE A 101 -2.07 9.52 16.28
CA PHE A 101 -2.45 8.20 15.83
C PHE A 101 -1.36 7.17 16.13
N ASP A 102 -1.82 5.93 16.28
CA ASP A 102 -0.99 4.74 16.40
C ASP A 102 -1.13 3.89 15.14
N VAL A 103 -0.04 3.25 14.74
CA VAL A 103 0.01 2.32 13.61
C VAL A 103 0.28 0.91 14.15
N TYR A 104 -0.50 -0.06 13.67
CA TYR A 104 -0.35 -1.47 14.00
C TYR A 104 -0.27 -2.32 12.73
N GLY A 105 0.51 -3.40 12.82
CA GLY A 105 0.61 -4.45 11.79
C GLY A 105 0.04 -5.76 12.30
N SER A 106 -0.54 -6.55 11.40
CA SER A 106 -1.00 -7.91 11.67
C SER A 106 -0.85 -8.80 10.42
N THR A 107 -0.62 -10.09 10.63
CA THR A 107 -0.62 -11.11 9.56
C THR A 107 -1.96 -11.82 9.43
N ASP A 108 -2.82 -11.74 10.45
CA ASP A 108 -4.06 -12.52 10.59
C ASP A 108 -5.32 -11.66 10.75
N GLY A 109 -5.17 -10.34 10.95
CA GLY A 109 -6.27 -9.40 11.20
C GLY A 109 -6.81 -9.43 12.64
N GLU A 110 -6.34 -10.35 13.48
CA GLU A 110 -6.81 -10.57 14.85
C GLU A 110 -5.78 -10.14 15.89
N THR A 111 -4.52 -10.52 15.68
CA THR A 111 -3.39 -10.23 16.56
C THR A 111 -2.62 -9.03 16.04
N TRP A 112 -2.54 -7.97 16.84
CA TRP A 112 -1.98 -6.68 16.41
C TRP A 112 -0.68 -6.34 17.13
N THR A 113 0.35 -6.00 16.37
CA THR A 113 1.62 -5.47 16.87
C THR A 113 1.69 -3.98 16.61
N LYS A 114 1.98 -3.17 17.65
CA LYS A 114 2.18 -1.73 17.47
C LYS A 114 3.52 -1.47 16.76
N LEU A 115 3.48 -0.78 15.63
CA LEU A 115 4.65 -0.46 14.80
C LEU A 115 5.20 0.93 15.08
N GLY A 116 4.32 1.88 15.39
CA GLY A 116 4.73 3.25 15.64
C GLY A 116 3.56 4.15 16.04
N SER A 117 3.89 5.43 16.22
CA SER A 117 2.95 6.48 16.61
C SER A 117 3.40 7.81 16.02
N ASN A 118 2.45 8.71 15.78
CA ASN A 118 2.73 10.11 15.53
C ASN A 118 1.78 11.00 16.32
N THR A 119 2.26 12.16 16.76
CA THR A 119 1.48 13.18 17.44
C THR A 119 1.77 14.53 16.81
N VAL A 120 0.75 15.16 16.27
CA VAL A 120 0.84 16.44 15.57
C VAL A 120 0.37 17.55 16.49
N ASP A 121 1.27 18.11 17.29
CA ASP A 121 0.99 19.25 18.19
C ASP A 121 1.44 20.58 17.55
N SER A 122 0.82 20.94 16.44
CA SER A 122 1.19 22.13 15.66
C SER A 122 -0.04 22.75 15.00
N ALA A 123 -0.17 24.07 15.09
CA ALA A 123 -1.16 24.85 14.34
C ALA A 123 -0.83 24.96 12.83
N VAL A 124 0.33 24.46 12.41
CA VAL A 124 0.76 24.39 11.01
C VAL A 124 0.51 22.99 10.50
N TYR A 125 -0.50 22.87 9.64
CA TYR A 125 -0.95 21.63 9.04
C TYR A 125 -0.14 21.35 7.76
N ASN A 126 0.59 20.21 7.72
CA ASN A 126 1.18 19.74 6.47
C ASN A 126 0.16 18.89 5.72
N LYS A 127 -0.58 19.55 4.82
CA LYS A 127 -1.58 18.88 3.98
C LYS A 127 -0.97 18.06 2.85
N ASP A 128 0.26 18.39 2.47
CA ASP A 128 0.84 18.01 1.20
C ASP A 128 1.78 16.80 1.34
N ASP A 129 2.47 16.62 2.47
CA ASP A 129 3.44 15.53 2.64
C ASP A 129 2.95 14.35 3.51
N GLY A 130 1.80 14.49 4.16
CA GLY A 130 1.32 13.50 5.15
C GLY A 130 2.25 13.41 6.38
N TYR A 131 1.88 12.56 7.33
CA TYR A 131 2.68 12.27 8.52
C TYR A 131 3.25 10.86 8.42
N ALA A 132 4.54 10.78 8.11
CA ALA A 132 5.26 9.52 7.99
C ALA A 132 5.48 8.85 9.35
N VAL A 133 5.28 7.54 9.38
CA VAL A 133 5.71 6.63 10.44
C VAL A 133 6.53 5.53 9.78
N GLU A 134 7.84 5.54 10.02
CA GLU A 134 8.74 4.47 9.59
C GLU A 134 8.43 3.20 10.40
N VAL A 135 8.27 2.08 9.69
CA VAL A 135 7.88 0.77 10.24
C VAL A 135 8.79 -0.34 9.71
N SER A 136 8.72 -1.51 10.33
CA SER A 136 9.41 -2.70 9.84
C SER A 136 8.64 -3.97 10.21
N GLY A 137 8.81 -5.00 9.40
CA GLY A 137 8.17 -6.31 9.60
C GLY A 137 7.27 -6.69 8.43
N SER A 138 6.95 -7.99 8.36
CA SER A 138 6.10 -8.57 7.31
C SER A 138 4.66 -8.65 7.78
N TYR A 139 3.76 -7.91 7.14
CA TYR A 139 2.35 -7.79 7.54
C TYR A 139 1.41 -7.69 6.34
N ARG A 140 0.18 -8.22 6.49
CA ARG A 140 -0.91 -8.11 5.53
C ARG A 140 -1.89 -7.00 5.89
N TYR A 141 -2.13 -6.81 7.18
CA TYR A 141 -3.08 -5.83 7.66
C TYR A 141 -2.36 -4.67 8.33
N VAL A 142 -2.74 -3.45 7.96
CA VAL A 142 -2.32 -2.21 8.62
C VAL A 142 -3.53 -1.59 9.30
N LYS A 143 -3.42 -1.26 10.58
CA LYS A 143 -4.46 -0.55 11.33
C LYS A 143 -3.95 0.78 11.84
N VAL A 144 -4.64 1.84 11.46
CA VAL A 144 -4.38 3.20 11.95
C VAL A 144 -5.46 3.57 12.94
N VAL A 145 -5.06 3.85 14.18
CA VAL A 145 -5.97 4.17 15.30
C VAL A 145 -5.76 5.62 15.71
N GLY A 146 -6.81 6.43 15.67
CA GLY A 146 -6.78 7.79 16.23
C GLY A 146 -6.65 7.73 17.75
N THR A 147 -5.65 8.41 18.32
CA THR A 147 -5.37 8.41 19.78
C THR A 147 -5.60 9.76 20.44
N SER A 148 -5.51 10.85 19.68
CA SER A 148 -5.94 12.17 20.11
C SER A 148 -6.54 12.91 18.93
N TYR A 149 -7.66 13.60 19.16
CA TYR A 149 -8.38 14.31 18.12
C TYR A 149 -9.35 15.33 18.69
N GLN A 150 -9.69 16.32 17.88
CA GLN A 150 -10.65 17.37 18.22
C GLN A 150 -12.08 16.93 17.90
N TYR A 151 -13.03 17.47 18.67
CA TYR A 151 -14.48 17.30 18.44
C TYR A 151 -15.01 15.86 18.48
N GLY A 152 -14.20 14.87 18.89
CA GLY A 152 -14.62 13.47 19.03
C GLY A 152 -14.46 12.61 17.78
N TYR A 153 -13.83 13.13 16.72
CA TYR A 153 -13.67 12.46 15.43
C TYR A 153 -12.21 12.41 14.99
N PHE A 154 -11.76 11.25 14.50
CA PHE A 154 -10.53 11.16 13.71
C PHE A 154 -10.87 11.21 12.22
N THR A 155 -10.32 12.20 11.54
CA THR A 155 -10.59 12.53 10.14
C THR A 155 -9.29 12.61 9.37
N VAL A 156 -9.25 11.95 8.23
CA VAL A 156 -8.07 11.85 7.37
C VAL A 156 -8.50 11.98 5.90
N TYR A 157 -7.63 12.49 5.06
CA TYR A 157 -7.78 12.50 3.61
C TYR A 157 -7.41 11.13 3.02
N GLU A 158 -6.26 10.60 3.40
CA GLU A 158 -5.65 9.43 2.76
C GLU A 158 -4.71 8.69 3.72
N ILE A 159 -4.53 7.39 3.51
CA ILE A 159 -3.50 6.58 4.18
C ILE A 159 -2.74 5.77 3.11
N ASN A 160 -1.44 6.04 2.97
CA ASN A 160 -0.58 5.28 2.07
C ASN A 160 0.33 4.33 2.87
N VAL A 161 0.45 3.10 2.38
CA VAL A 161 1.29 2.04 2.94
C VAL A 161 2.40 1.76 1.95
N PHE A 162 3.66 1.90 2.37
CA PHE A 162 4.82 1.70 1.53
C PHE A 162 5.64 0.49 1.99
N ALA A 163 6.08 -0.30 1.01
CA ALA A 163 6.93 -1.46 1.19
C ALA A 163 8.16 -1.39 0.28
N ASP A 164 9.18 -2.19 0.62
CA ASP A 164 10.31 -2.46 -0.26
C ASP A 164 10.08 -3.78 -0.98
N LEU A 165 9.69 -3.70 -2.25
CA LEU A 165 9.44 -4.88 -3.07
C LEU A 165 10.72 -5.54 -3.56
N ASN A 166 11.88 -4.86 -3.47
CA ASN A 166 13.16 -5.49 -3.80
C ASN A 166 13.56 -6.56 -2.78
N GLU A 167 12.89 -6.60 -1.62
CA GLU A 167 13.14 -7.53 -0.52
C GLU A 167 12.01 -8.56 -0.33
N THR A 168 10.94 -8.51 -1.15
CA THR A 168 9.85 -9.50 -1.11
C THR A 168 9.36 -9.80 -2.52
N SER A 169 9.71 -10.99 -3.04
CA SER A 169 8.92 -11.68 -4.06
C SER A 169 7.46 -11.65 -3.59
N LEU A 170 6.58 -10.91 -4.27
CA LEU A 170 5.14 -11.04 -3.98
C LEU A 170 4.81 -12.50 -4.23
N LYS A 171 4.00 -13.10 -3.36
CA LYS A 171 3.62 -14.50 -3.55
C LYS A 171 2.84 -14.60 -4.86
N GLY A 172 3.43 -15.22 -5.88
CA GLY A 172 2.87 -15.31 -7.23
C GLY A 172 3.37 -14.25 -8.23
N ASP A 173 4.19 -13.29 -7.82
CA ASP A 173 4.95 -12.41 -8.75
C ASP A 173 6.23 -13.14 -9.15
N VAL A 174 6.07 -13.94 -10.19
CA VAL A 174 7.07 -14.86 -10.71
C VAL A 174 8.05 -14.09 -11.60
N ASP A 175 7.59 -13.09 -12.35
CA ASP A 175 8.46 -12.32 -13.23
C ASP A 175 9.18 -11.14 -12.54
N GLY A 176 8.82 -10.86 -11.29
CA GLY A 176 9.47 -9.88 -10.41
C GLY A 176 9.17 -8.44 -10.81
N ASP A 177 8.10 -8.19 -11.57
CA ASP A 177 7.71 -6.85 -12.01
C ASP A 177 6.95 -6.05 -10.93
N GLY A 178 6.67 -6.67 -9.79
CA GLY A 178 5.95 -6.08 -8.67
C GLY A 178 4.42 -6.15 -8.81
N ILE A 179 3.90 -6.93 -9.76
CA ILE A 179 2.46 -7.11 -10.02
C ILE A 179 2.15 -8.59 -10.21
N VAL A 180 1.27 -9.16 -9.37
CA VAL A 180 0.76 -10.51 -9.63
C VAL A 180 -0.29 -10.46 -10.74
N SER A 181 0.02 -11.02 -11.90
CA SER A 181 -0.72 -10.90 -13.15
C SER A 181 -0.70 -12.19 -13.99
N ILE A 182 -1.34 -12.15 -15.16
CA ILE A 182 -1.27 -13.27 -16.11
C ILE A 182 0.14 -13.42 -16.74
N SER A 183 0.97 -12.38 -16.66
CA SER A 183 2.38 -12.45 -17.10
C SER A 183 3.16 -13.43 -16.23
N ASP A 184 2.86 -13.49 -14.93
CA ASP A 184 3.48 -14.44 -14.00
C ASP A 184 3.12 -15.88 -14.30
N VAL A 185 1.87 -16.12 -14.73
CA VAL A 185 1.44 -17.45 -15.19
C VAL A 185 2.25 -17.86 -16.42
N ALA A 186 2.50 -16.93 -17.35
CA ALA A 186 3.35 -17.20 -18.51
C ALA A 186 4.80 -17.47 -18.10
N ALA A 187 5.36 -16.70 -17.18
CA ALA A 187 6.72 -16.88 -16.68
C ALA A 187 6.90 -18.23 -15.98
N LEU A 188 5.93 -18.64 -15.15
CA LEU A 188 5.95 -19.95 -14.48
C LEU A 188 5.80 -21.11 -15.47
N LEU A 189 4.90 -20.99 -16.46
CA LEU A 189 4.75 -22.00 -17.51
C LEU A 189 5.99 -22.13 -18.38
N ASP A 190 6.66 -21.03 -18.71
CA ASP A 190 7.92 -21.03 -19.45
C ASP A 190 9.02 -21.74 -18.66
N TYR A 191 9.13 -21.49 -17.35
CA TYR A 191 10.07 -22.21 -16.49
C TYR A 191 9.79 -23.71 -16.43
N LEU A 192 8.52 -24.11 -16.28
CA LEU A 192 8.11 -25.53 -16.25
C LEU A 192 8.35 -26.23 -17.60
N ALA A 193 8.29 -25.48 -18.70
CA ALA A 193 8.57 -25.99 -20.04
C ALA A 193 10.08 -26.07 -20.34
N ASP A 194 10.87 -25.14 -19.80
CA ASP A 194 12.31 -25.03 -19.98
C ASP A 194 13.00 -24.47 -18.72
N ASN A 195 13.41 -25.38 -17.83
CA ASN A 195 14.12 -25.07 -16.57
C ASN A 195 15.44 -24.29 -16.75
N ALA A 196 15.88 -24.00 -17.98
CA ALA A 196 17.04 -23.14 -18.23
C ALA A 196 16.74 -21.65 -18.04
N ASN A 197 15.47 -21.24 -18.06
CA ASN A 197 15.06 -19.84 -17.98
C ASN A 197 14.49 -19.52 -16.59
N VAL A 198 15.38 -19.29 -15.61
CA VAL A 198 14.99 -18.96 -14.24
C VAL A 198 14.41 -17.53 -14.19
N PRO A 199 13.16 -17.34 -13.73
CA PRO A 199 12.54 -16.01 -13.62
C PRO A 199 13.22 -15.11 -12.59
N ALA A 200 12.89 -13.81 -12.60
CA ALA A 200 13.57 -12.81 -11.78
C ALA A 200 13.36 -13.03 -10.27
N CYS A 201 12.26 -13.67 -9.88
CA CYS A 201 11.98 -14.05 -8.48
C CYS A 201 12.95 -15.11 -7.91
N GLY A 202 13.75 -15.79 -8.76
CA GLY A 202 14.54 -16.95 -8.38
C GLY A 202 13.69 -18.20 -8.14
N GLU A 203 14.33 -19.37 -7.96
CA GLU A 203 13.59 -20.64 -7.81
C GLU A 203 12.71 -20.70 -6.55
N ASP A 204 13.09 -19.98 -5.49
CA ASP A 204 12.31 -19.91 -4.24
C ASP A 204 10.97 -19.17 -4.44
N GLY A 205 10.85 -18.31 -5.45
CA GLY A 205 9.61 -17.59 -5.79
C GLY A 205 8.66 -18.37 -6.70
N LEU A 206 9.08 -19.54 -7.20
CA LEU A 206 8.29 -20.36 -8.13
C LEU A 206 7.37 -21.38 -7.43
N ASP A 207 7.69 -21.73 -6.19
CA ASP A 207 6.86 -22.58 -5.32
C ASP A 207 5.74 -21.73 -4.69
N VAL A 208 4.70 -21.48 -5.51
CA VAL A 208 3.57 -20.63 -5.16
C VAL A 208 2.66 -21.34 -4.15
N ASP A 209 2.54 -22.67 -4.17
CA ASP A 209 1.71 -23.38 -3.19
C ASP A 209 2.44 -23.70 -1.87
N GLY A 210 3.77 -23.67 -1.87
CA GLY A 210 4.64 -23.86 -0.71
C GLY A 210 4.85 -25.33 -0.35
N ASP A 211 4.70 -26.24 -1.30
CA ASP A 211 4.86 -27.70 -1.10
C ASP A 211 6.29 -28.22 -1.29
N GLU A 212 7.26 -27.31 -1.46
CA GLU A 212 8.67 -27.54 -1.74
C GLU A 212 8.94 -28.10 -3.16
N THR A 213 7.95 -28.13 -4.05
CA THR A 213 8.09 -28.66 -5.41
C THR A 213 7.49 -27.77 -6.49
N VAL A 214 8.35 -27.15 -7.31
CA VAL A 214 7.90 -26.34 -8.45
C VAL A 214 7.28 -27.21 -9.56
N ASN A 215 5.96 -27.17 -9.71
CA ASN A 215 5.20 -27.97 -10.65
C ASN A 215 3.87 -27.29 -11.09
N ILE A 216 2.96 -28.06 -11.71
CA ILE A 216 1.69 -27.52 -12.23
C ILE A 216 0.70 -27.11 -11.12
N SER A 217 0.88 -27.61 -9.89
CA SER A 217 0.10 -27.17 -8.74
C SER A 217 0.35 -25.70 -8.42
N ASP A 218 1.58 -25.22 -8.58
CA ASP A 218 1.92 -23.79 -8.43
C ASP A 218 1.20 -22.89 -9.43
N VAL A 219 1.04 -23.36 -10.67
CA VAL A 219 0.25 -22.64 -11.68
C VAL A 219 -1.21 -22.55 -11.26
N THR A 220 -1.74 -23.61 -10.63
CA THR A 220 -3.11 -23.61 -10.12
C THR A 220 -3.25 -22.63 -8.95
N ALA A 221 -2.30 -22.65 -8.01
CA ALA A 221 -2.28 -21.71 -6.88
C ALA A 221 -2.15 -20.25 -7.35
N LEU A 222 -1.35 -19.99 -8.39
CA LEU A 222 -1.23 -18.67 -9.00
C LEU A 222 -2.52 -18.23 -9.69
N LEU A 223 -3.19 -19.12 -10.42
CA LEU A 223 -4.51 -18.84 -11.00
C LEU A 223 -5.57 -18.58 -9.92
N ASP A 224 -5.51 -19.28 -8.80
CA ASP A 224 -6.39 -19.04 -7.66
C ASP A 224 -6.15 -17.63 -7.08
N ILE A 225 -4.88 -17.21 -6.93
CA ILE A 225 -4.51 -15.85 -6.52
C ILE A 225 -5.12 -14.81 -7.48
N LEU A 226 -4.95 -14.99 -8.79
CA LEU A 226 -5.50 -14.09 -9.82
C LEU A 226 -7.03 -14.09 -9.87
N SER A 227 -7.67 -15.20 -9.52
CA SER A 227 -9.14 -15.30 -9.50
C SER A 227 -9.74 -14.65 -8.25
N SER A 228 -8.99 -14.64 -7.15
CA SER A 228 -9.41 -14.03 -5.88
C SER A 228 -9.29 -12.50 -5.88
N SER A 229 -8.51 -11.92 -6.80
CA SER A 229 -8.38 -10.47 -6.98
C SER A 229 -9.43 -9.86 -7.93
N ALA A 230 -10.34 -10.68 -8.48
CA ALA A 230 -11.35 -10.25 -9.45
C ALA A 230 -12.79 -10.16 -8.89
N GLU A 231 -12.99 -10.36 -7.57
CA GLU A 231 -14.29 -10.23 -6.87
C GLU A 231 -14.43 -8.95 -6.03
#